data_AF-A0A4Q3EA54-F1
#
_entry.id   AF-A0A4Q3EA54-F1
#
_cell.length_a   1.000
_cell.length_b   1.000
_cell.length_c   1.000
_cell.angle_alpha   90.00
_cell.angle_beta   90.00
_cell.angle_gamma   90.00
#
_symmetry.space_group_name_H-M   'P 1'
#
loop_
_entity.id
_entity.type
_entity.pdbx_description
1 polymer ?
#
loop_
_entity_poly.entity_id
_entity_poly.type
_entity_poly.pdbx_seq_one_letter_code
_entity_poly.pdbx_strand_id
1 'polypeptide(L)'
;MRNTVFILLFLMTGIWQPAVAQNRNWYSYYNAKTGLYGFKDGSGKVKIPARFNDLIRANRFRNIVAVMEGESGKSYYLLKNGQKVARDSLFVWDMSYDCEQEGKIRFHDPVTDKVGFLDQNGQVKIPAVYNDAQPFYNGLALVIHNGKRICADGKPFNKDSCEHWSWNGTTALIDTNGVILADSIDVTKTENLNWYTLKTTTQPADTALYTSFKAKKNGFYNFINYEKEFKNWFYQQFLSGLNQKKMSGYCFQEVTVEGLFKHT
;
A
#
# COMPACT_ATOMS: atom_id res chain seq x y z
N MET A 1 -18.28 -60.73 42.14
CA MET A 1 -18.31 -60.08 40.81
C MET A 1 -17.40 -58.85 40.86
N ARG A 2 -16.21 -58.91 40.26
CA ARG A 2 -15.29 -57.76 40.13
C ARG A 2 -15.28 -57.38 38.65
N ASN A 3 -15.80 -56.20 38.32
CA ASN A 3 -15.75 -55.64 36.98
C ASN A 3 -14.41 -54.95 36.77
N THR A 4 -13.64 -55.38 35.78
CA THR A 4 -12.40 -54.74 35.34
C THR A 4 -12.71 -53.91 34.09
N VAL A 5 -12.62 -52.58 34.20
CA VAL A 5 -12.78 -51.65 33.08
C VAL A 5 -11.39 -51.44 32.45
N PHE A 6 -11.26 -51.74 31.16
CA PHE A 6 -10.09 -51.38 30.36
C PHE A 6 -10.35 -50.05 29.65
N ILE A 7 -9.57 -49.02 29.97
CA ILE A 7 -9.56 -47.74 29.25
C ILE A 7 -8.42 -47.80 28.23
N LEU A 8 -8.75 -47.85 26.95
CA LEU A 8 -7.80 -47.73 25.84
C LEU A 8 -7.49 -46.24 25.61
N LEU A 9 -6.31 -45.79 26.04
CA LEU A 9 -5.76 -44.49 25.67
C LEU A 9 -5.21 -44.54 24.24
N PHE A 10 -5.88 -43.83 23.32
CA PHE A 10 -5.35 -43.57 21.97
C PHE A 10 -4.34 -42.41 22.05
N LEU A 11 -3.05 -42.74 21.95
CA LEU A 11 -1.97 -41.75 21.78
C LEU A 11 -1.97 -41.25 20.32
N MET A 12 -2.61 -40.12 20.08
CA MET A 12 -2.46 -39.34 18.84
C MET A 12 -1.06 -38.72 18.83
N THR A 13 -0.12 -39.36 18.14
CA THR A 13 1.19 -38.75 17.83
C THR A 13 0.97 -37.64 16.81
N GLY A 14 0.87 -36.40 17.27
CA GLY A 14 0.83 -35.23 16.41
C GLY A 14 2.13 -35.08 15.64
N ILE A 15 2.07 -35.26 14.32
CA ILE A 15 3.18 -34.90 13.43
C ILE A 15 3.25 -33.38 13.40
N TRP A 16 4.17 -32.83 14.18
CA TRP A 16 4.54 -31.42 14.13
C TRP A 16 5.30 -31.19 12.82
N GLN A 17 4.58 -30.82 11.75
CA GLN A 17 5.25 -30.27 10.58
C GLN A 17 5.67 -28.84 10.90
N PRO A 18 6.97 -28.49 10.80
CA PRO A 18 7.37 -27.10 10.85
C PRO A 18 6.67 -26.41 9.68
N ALA A 19 5.83 -25.42 9.98
CA ALA A 19 5.23 -24.55 8.99
C ALA A 19 6.35 -23.74 8.33
N VAL A 20 7.05 -24.35 7.37
CA VAL A 20 7.79 -23.60 6.36
C VAL A 20 6.75 -22.66 5.79
N ALA A 21 6.98 -21.35 5.93
CA ALA A 21 6.17 -20.35 5.27
C ALA A 21 6.34 -20.56 3.76
N GLN A 22 5.59 -21.51 3.19
CA GLN A 22 5.51 -21.71 1.76
C GLN A 22 5.16 -20.35 1.21
N ASN A 23 5.99 -19.82 0.33
CA ASN A 23 5.74 -18.54 -0.31
C ASN A 23 4.43 -18.68 -1.09
N ARG A 24 3.31 -18.33 -0.45
CA ARG A 24 1.96 -18.53 -1.00
C ARG A 24 1.69 -17.55 -2.13
N ASN A 25 2.54 -16.54 -2.33
CA ASN A 25 2.32 -15.49 -3.30
C ASN A 25 2.37 -16.04 -4.73
N TRP A 26 1.47 -15.53 -5.56
CA TRP A 26 1.59 -15.66 -7.00
C TRP A 26 2.07 -14.33 -7.58
N TYR A 27 2.83 -14.41 -8.65
CA TYR A 27 3.44 -13.28 -9.33
C TYR A 27 2.80 -13.13 -10.70
N SER A 28 2.53 -11.89 -11.09
CA SER A 28 2.05 -11.62 -12.43
C SER A 28 3.11 -12.03 -13.46
N TYR A 29 2.67 -12.47 -14.64
CA TYR A 29 3.53 -12.63 -15.80
C TYR A 29 2.81 -12.14 -17.04
N TYR A 30 3.58 -11.59 -17.96
CA TYR A 30 3.10 -11.10 -19.25
C TYR A 30 3.23 -12.20 -20.31
N ASN A 31 2.20 -12.36 -21.14
CA ASN A 31 2.24 -13.22 -22.32
C ASN A 31 2.36 -12.35 -23.58
N ALA A 32 3.55 -12.32 -24.18
CA ALA A 32 3.83 -11.52 -25.37
C ALA A 32 3.01 -11.89 -26.61
N LYS A 33 2.45 -13.10 -26.69
CA LYS A 33 1.61 -13.52 -27.82
C LYS A 33 0.21 -12.93 -27.75
N THR A 34 -0.34 -12.78 -26.54
CA THR A 34 -1.72 -12.30 -26.34
C THR A 34 -1.77 -10.86 -25.85
N GLY A 35 -0.67 -10.31 -25.34
CA GLY A 35 -0.66 -9.02 -24.66
C GLY A 35 -1.30 -9.05 -23.26
N LEU A 36 -1.66 -10.24 -22.75
CA LEU A 36 -2.42 -10.39 -21.51
C LEU A 36 -1.53 -10.85 -20.35
N TYR A 37 -2.03 -10.61 -19.14
CA TYR A 37 -1.40 -10.97 -17.89
C TYR A 37 -2.07 -12.20 -17.25
N GLY A 38 -1.25 -13.04 -16.64
CA GLY A 38 -1.64 -14.17 -15.81
C GLY A 38 -0.86 -14.21 -14.51
N PHE A 39 -1.02 -15.28 -13.72
CA PHE A 39 -0.30 -15.44 -12.45
C PHE A 39 0.37 -16.81 -12.36
N LYS A 40 1.59 -16.84 -11.82
CA LYS A 40 2.40 -18.04 -11.56
C LYS A 40 2.91 -18.06 -10.13
N ASP A 41 3.17 -19.22 -9.54
CA ASP A 41 3.81 -19.28 -8.21
C ASP A 41 5.31 -18.99 -8.28
N GLY A 42 5.96 -18.97 -7.10
CA GLY A 42 7.40 -18.71 -6.99
C GLY A 42 8.30 -19.75 -7.69
N SER A 43 7.78 -20.93 -8.05
CA SER A 43 8.51 -21.93 -8.86
C SER A 43 8.34 -21.71 -10.38
N GLY A 44 7.49 -20.77 -10.78
CA GLY A 44 7.16 -20.51 -12.18
C GLY A 44 5.95 -21.30 -12.69
N LYS A 45 5.33 -22.16 -11.88
CA LYS A 45 4.13 -22.91 -12.28
C LYS A 45 2.95 -21.96 -12.44
N VAL A 46 2.36 -21.94 -13.64
CA VAL A 46 1.16 -21.13 -13.94
C VAL A 46 0.00 -21.56 -13.05
N LYS A 47 -0.61 -20.59 -12.37
CA LYS A 47 -1.81 -20.74 -11.53
C LYS A 47 -3.04 -20.17 -12.23
N ILE A 48 -2.86 -19.07 -12.94
CA ILE A 48 -3.88 -18.44 -13.77
C ILE A 48 -3.24 -18.18 -15.14
N PRO A 49 -3.74 -18.82 -16.22
CA PRO A 49 -3.33 -18.50 -17.58
C PRO A 49 -3.54 -17.02 -17.90
N ALA A 50 -2.73 -16.47 -18.81
CA ALA A 50 -2.83 -15.07 -19.21
C ALA A 50 -4.19 -14.77 -19.85
N ARG A 51 -4.99 -13.91 -19.18
CA ARG A 51 -6.34 -13.53 -19.64
C ARG A 51 -6.78 -12.14 -19.19
N PHE A 52 -5.96 -11.45 -18.39
CA PHE A 52 -6.28 -10.12 -17.89
C PHE A 52 -5.57 -9.04 -18.69
N ASN A 53 -6.15 -7.84 -18.71
CA ASN A 53 -5.55 -6.68 -19.38
C ASN A 53 -4.25 -6.19 -18.68
N ASP A 54 -3.68 -5.14 -19.25
CA ASP A 54 -2.40 -4.53 -18.89
C ASP A 54 -2.46 -3.52 -17.74
N LEU A 55 -3.66 -3.16 -17.26
CA LEU A 55 -3.82 -2.19 -16.16
C LEU A 55 -3.49 -2.78 -14.77
N ILE A 56 -3.12 -4.07 -14.69
CA ILE A 56 -2.70 -4.73 -13.45
C ILE A 56 -1.28 -4.29 -13.06
N ARG A 57 -1.18 -3.46 -12.02
CA ARG A 57 0.11 -3.12 -11.36
C ARG A 57 0.60 -4.19 -10.39
N ALA A 58 -0.31 -5.03 -9.89
CA ALA A 58 -0.04 -5.96 -8.81
C ALA A 58 0.94 -7.06 -9.25
N ASN A 59 2.23 -6.83 -9.01
CA ASN A 59 3.28 -7.84 -9.19
C ASN A 59 3.11 -9.05 -8.26
N ARG A 60 2.34 -8.89 -7.17
CA ARG A 60 2.11 -9.92 -6.15
C ARG A 60 0.62 -10.08 -5.89
N PHE A 61 0.11 -11.27 -6.10
CA PHE A 61 -1.22 -11.70 -5.69
C PHE A 61 -1.11 -12.47 -4.37
N ARG A 62 -1.38 -11.78 -3.25
CA ARG A 62 -1.31 -12.35 -1.90
C ARG A 62 -2.58 -13.09 -1.52
N ASN A 63 -3.74 -12.44 -1.56
CA ASN A 63 -5.04 -13.05 -1.21
C ASN A 63 -6.17 -12.53 -2.10
N ILE A 64 -6.13 -11.22 -2.39
CA ILE A 64 -7.04 -10.48 -3.27
C ILE A 64 -6.24 -9.67 -4.29
N VAL A 65 -6.73 -9.52 -5.51
CA VAL A 65 -6.12 -8.70 -6.56
C VAL A 65 -7.19 -8.09 -7.46
N ALA A 66 -7.01 -6.83 -7.87
CA ALA A 66 -7.87 -6.18 -8.85
C ALA A 66 -7.50 -6.63 -10.28
N VAL A 67 -8.48 -7.07 -11.06
CA VAL A 67 -8.28 -7.56 -12.42
C VAL A 67 -9.42 -7.13 -13.35
N MET A 68 -9.11 -7.06 -14.64
CA MET A 68 -10.10 -6.92 -15.71
C MET A 68 -9.86 -7.99 -16.76
N GLU A 69 -10.91 -8.71 -17.14
CA GLU A 69 -10.85 -9.74 -18.18
C GLU A 69 -10.58 -9.08 -19.54
N GLY A 70 -9.51 -9.49 -20.22
CA GLY A 70 -9.09 -8.89 -21.49
C GLY A 70 -10.14 -9.01 -22.60
N GLU A 71 -10.88 -10.12 -22.65
CA GLU A 71 -11.89 -10.35 -23.70
C GLU A 71 -13.19 -9.58 -23.46
N SER A 72 -13.64 -9.48 -22.21
CA SER A 72 -14.99 -8.99 -21.89
C SER A 72 -15.01 -7.60 -21.25
N GLY A 73 -13.86 -7.07 -20.83
CA GLY A 73 -13.76 -5.83 -20.07
C GLY A 73 -14.37 -5.89 -18.65
N LYS A 74 -14.88 -7.06 -18.21
CA LYS A 74 -15.47 -7.22 -16.88
C LYS A 74 -14.40 -7.06 -15.80
N SER A 75 -14.67 -6.17 -14.84
CA SER A 75 -13.73 -5.77 -13.80
C SER A 75 -14.21 -6.22 -12.42
N TYR A 76 -13.30 -6.74 -11.59
CA TYR A 76 -13.62 -7.24 -10.24
C TYR A 76 -12.35 -7.53 -9.43
N TYR A 77 -12.51 -7.73 -8.12
CA TYR A 77 -11.44 -8.29 -7.30
C TYR A 77 -11.52 -9.81 -7.30
N LEU A 78 -10.39 -10.45 -7.58
CA LEU A 78 -10.23 -11.90 -7.61
C LEU A 78 -9.58 -12.37 -6.31
N LEU A 79 -10.24 -13.31 -5.64
CA LEU A 79 -9.66 -14.06 -4.52
C LEU A 79 -8.91 -15.31 -5.02
N LYS A 80 -7.94 -15.80 -4.23
CA LYS A 80 -7.16 -17.00 -4.59
C LYS A 80 -7.97 -18.28 -4.76
N ASN A 81 -9.13 -18.36 -4.11
CA ASN A 81 -10.08 -19.47 -4.28
C ASN A 81 -10.90 -19.36 -5.60
N GLY A 82 -10.66 -18.33 -6.42
CA GLY A 82 -11.35 -18.11 -7.69
C GLY A 82 -12.62 -17.25 -7.58
N GLN A 83 -13.05 -16.89 -6.37
CA GLN A 83 -14.23 -16.06 -6.16
C GLN A 83 -14.00 -14.64 -6.68
N LYS A 84 -15.02 -14.11 -7.36
CA LYS A 84 -15.07 -12.75 -7.91
C LYS A 84 -15.94 -11.89 -6.99
N VAL A 85 -15.41 -10.80 -6.45
CA VAL A 85 -16.09 -9.90 -5.51
C VAL A 85 -16.00 -8.45 -5.98
N ALA A 86 -16.89 -7.59 -5.47
CA ALA A 86 -16.94 -6.15 -5.76
C ALA A 86 -16.74 -5.84 -7.26
N ARG A 87 -17.65 -6.39 -8.07
CA ARG A 87 -17.67 -6.20 -9.53
C ARG A 87 -17.93 -4.73 -9.84
N ASP A 88 -17.23 -4.21 -10.84
CA ASP A 88 -17.37 -2.83 -11.31
C ASP A 88 -17.13 -1.78 -10.21
N SER A 89 -16.31 -2.15 -9.22
CA SER A 89 -15.94 -1.34 -8.04
C SER A 89 -14.42 -1.21 -7.90
N LEU A 90 -13.67 -1.38 -9.00
CA LEU A 90 -12.21 -1.25 -8.96
C LEU A 90 -11.81 0.18 -8.62
N PHE A 91 -10.93 0.34 -7.63
CA PHE A 91 -10.26 1.61 -7.42
C PHE A 91 -9.15 1.77 -8.48
N VAL A 92 -9.22 2.88 -9.23
CA VAL A 92 -8.27 3.21 -10.29
C VAL A 92 -7.54 4.50 -9.92
N TRP A 93 -6.22 4.47 -9.99
CA TRP A 93 -5.38 5.64 -9.81
C TRP A 93 -4.24 5.62 -10.82
N ASP A 94 -4.01 6.75 -11.50
CA ASP A 94 -2.99 6.89 -12.55
C ASP A 94 -3.06 5.77 -13.60
N MET A 95 -4.27 5.59 -14.16
CA MET A 95 -4.59 4.57 -15.16
C MET A 95 -4.24 3.13 -14.73
N SER A 96 -4.22 2.84 -13.44
CA SER A 96 -3.88 1.50 -12.96
C SER A 96 -4.71 1.05 -11.76
N TYR A 97 -4.85 -0.26 -11.57
CA TYR A 97 -5.60 -0.83 -10.47
C TYR A 97 -4.81 -0.85 -9.16
N ASP A 98 -5.53 -0.74 -8.05
CA ASP A 98 -4.95 -0.81 -6.72
C ASP A 98 -4.25 -2.16 -6.44
N CYS A 99 -3.30 -2.11 -5.50
CA CYS A 99 -2.61 -3.29 -4.97
C CYS A 99 -3.02 -3.49 -3.51
N GLU A 100 -3.14 -4.75 -3.10
CA GLU A 100 -3.37 -5.07 -1.69
C GLU A 100 -2.16 -4.65 -0.85
N GLN A 101 -2.44 -3.95 0.25
CA GLN A 101 -1.47 -3.51 1.26
C GLN A 101 -2.03 -3.80 2.65
N GLU A 102 -1.23 -4.48 3.48
CA GLU A 102 -1.57 -4.78 4.89
C GLU A 102 -2.94 -5.49 5.09
N GLY A 103 -3.24 -6.43 4.20
CA GLY A 103 -4.47 -7.21 4.18
C GLY A 103 -5.71 -6.43 3.72
N LYS A 104 -5.53 -5.26 3.08
CA LYS A 104 -6.62 -4.40 2.61
C LYS A 104 -6.37 -3.94 1.17
N ILE A 105 -7.44 -3.67 0.44
CA ILE A 105 -7.39 -3.07 -0.89
C ILE A 105 -8.53 -2.06 -1.02
N ARG A 106 -8.28 -0.89 -1.62
CA ARG A 106 -9.32 0.13 -1.81
C ARG A 106 -10.33 -0.35 -2.83
N PHE A 107 -11.58 0.04 -2.67
CA PHE A 107 -12.62 -0.12 -3.69
C PHE A 107 -13.42 1.17 -3.86
N HIS A 108 -13.99 1.36 -5.04
CA HIS A 108 -14.85 2.49 -5.38
C HIS A 108 -16.30 2.04 -5.43
N ASP A 109 -17.21 2.76 -4.76
CA ASP A 109 -18.65 2.57 -4.90
C ASP A 109 -19.17 3.42 -6.07
N PRO A 110 -19.63 2.80 -7.17
CA PRO A 110 -20.08 3.53 -8.35
C PRO A 110 -21.38 4.32 -8.13
N VAL A 111 -22.14 4.04 -7.06
CA VAL A 111 -23.39 4.75 -6.75
C VAL A 111 -23.09 6.05 -6.02
N THR A 112 -22.21 6.02 -5.03
CA THR A 112 -21.91 7.18 -4.17
C THR A 112 -20.67 7.97 -4.60
N ASP A 113 -19.88 7.41 -5.51
CA ASP A 113 -18.56 7.92 -5.91
C ASP A 113 -17.60 8.05 -4.71
N LYS A 114 -17.66 7.07 -3.80
CA LYS A 114 -16.86 7.02 -2.58
C LYS A 114 -15.91 5.84 -2.56
N VAL A 115 -14.88 5.96 -1.73
CA VAL A 115 -13.82 4.97 -1.56
C VAL A 115 -13.96 4.33 -0.19
N GLY A 116 -13.86 3.00 -0.18
CA GLY A 116 -13.79 2.16 1.01
C GLY A 116 -12.65 1.16 0.90
N PHE A 117 -12.61 0.19 1.81
CA PHE A 117 -11.59 -0.86 1.82
C PHE A 117 -12.21 -2.25 1.99
N LEU A 118 -11.81 -3.16 1.12
CA LEU A 118 -12.05 -4.59 1.28
C LEU A 118 -10.92 -5.22 2.11
N ASP A 119 -11.22 -6.25 2.89
CA ASP A 119 -10.22 -7.12 3.49
C ASP A 119 -9.66 -8.15 2.48
N GLN A 120 -8.70 -8.95 2.95
CA GLN A 120 -8.09 -10.04 2.17
C GLN A 120 -9.06 -11.16 1.73
N ASN A 121 -10.26 -11.22 2.31
CA ASN A 121 -11.33 -12.16 1.95
C ASN A 121 -12.40 -11.51 1.07
N GLY A 122 -12.21 -10.25 0.64
CA GLY A 122 -13.16 -9.55 -0.20
C GLY A 122 -14.37 -8.98 0.53
N GLN A 123 -14.34 -8.93 1.87
CA GLN A 123 -15.40 -8.35 2.69
C GLN A 123 -15.14 -6.86 2.93
N VAL A 124 -16.19 -6.06 3.01
CA VAL A 124 -16.06 -4.63 3.32
C VAL A 124 -15.54 -4.46 4.75
N LYS A 125 -14.28 -4.04 4.89
CA LYS A 125 -13.64 -3.74 6.18
C LYS A 125 -13.91 -2.31 6.62
N ILE A 126 -13.89 -1.38 5.67
CA ILE A 126 -14.23 0.02 5.87
C ILE A 126 -15.23 0.39 4.74
N PRO A 127 -16.45 0.84 5.07
CA PRO A 127 -17.43 1.23 4.06
C PRO A 127 -16.94 2.36 3.15
N ALA A 128 -17.53 2.46 1.95
CA ALA A 128 -17.23 3.54 1.02
C ALA A 128 -17.84 4.87 1.50
N VAL A 129 -17.06 5.63 2.26
CA VAL A 129 -17.49 6.91 2.85
C VAL A 129 -16.54 8.08 2.56
N TYR A 130 -15.36 7.80 2.00
CA TYR A 130 -14.34 8.80 1.71
C TYR A 130 -14.39 9.24 0.25
N ASN A 131 -14.05 10.49 -0.03
CA ASN A 131 -13.90 10.99 -1.40
C ASN A 131 -12.68 10.37 -2.10
N ASP A 132 -11.61 10.15 -1.35
CA ASP A 132 -10.40 9.48 -1.81
C ASP A 132 -9.65 8.86 -0.63
N ALA A 133 -8.76 7.91 -0.91
CA ALA A 133 -7.95 7.24 0.10
C ALA A 133 -6.59 6.80 -0.46
N GLN A 134 -5.54 6.95 0.34
CA GLN A 134 -4.23 6.32 0.14
C GLN A 134 -4.23 4.88 0.68
N PRO A 135 -3.30 4.01 0.24
CA PRO A 135 -3.20 2.67 0.79
C PRO A 135 -2.69 2.71 2.24
N PHE A 136 -2.87 1.60 2.96
CA PHE A 136 -2.42 1.48 4.33
C PHE A 136 -0.89 1.30 4.43
N TYR A 137 -0.28 2.03 5.35
CA TYR A 137 1.11 1.88 5.79
C TYR A 137 1.20 1.98 7.31
N ASN A 138 1.80 0.97 7.93
CA ASN A 138 1.91 0.82 9.39
C ASN A 138 0.56 0.98 10.11
N GLY A 139 -0.50 0.36 9.58
CA GLY A 139 -1.85 0.40 10.15
C GLY A 139 -2.58 1.73 10.01
N LEU A 140 -2.05 2.66 9.22
CA LEU A 140 -2.61 3.99 8.99
C LEU A 140 -2.88 4.24 7.51
N ALA A 141 -3.89 5.06 7.21
CA ALA A 141 -4.12 5.57 5.85
C ALA A 141 -4.54 7.04 5.89
N LEU A 142 -4.17 7.79 4.85
CA LEU A 142 -4.71 9.12 4.60
C LEU A 142 -5.98 9.01 3.75
N VAL A 143 -7.00 9.79 4.11
CA VAL A 143 -8.27 9.84 3.40
C VAL A 143 -8.72 11.28 3.22
N ILE A 144 -9.55 11.54 2.21
CA ILE A 144 -10.23 12.82 2.03
C ILE A 144 -11.71 12.61 2.32
N HIS A 145 -12.30 13.42 3.20
CA HIS A 145 -13.74 13.43 3.46
C HIS A 145 -14.35 14.82 3.29
N ASN A 146 -15.68 14.87 3.16
CA ASN A 146 -16.44 16.09 2.92
C ASN A 146 -15.95 16.90 1.70
N GLY A 147 -15.32 16.20 0.74
CA GLY A 147 -14.71 16.81 -0.43
C GLY A 147 -15.71 17.11 -1.54
N LYS A 148 -15.49 18.23 -2.23
CA LYS A 148 -16.11 18.56 -3.51
C LYS A 148 -15.03 18.63 -4.59
N ARG A 149 -15.38 18.28 -5.82
CA ARG A 149 -14.45 18.42 -6.95
C ARG A 149 -14.31 19.90 -7.31
N ILE A 150 -13.08 20.36 -7.49
CA ILE A 150 -12.75 21.69 -8.00
C ILE A 150 -11.86 21.57 -9.23
N CYS A 151 -11.93 22.54 -10.13
CA CYS A 151 -11.02 22.66 -11.27
C CYS A 151 -9.63 23.13 -10.81
N ALA A 152 -8.63 23.03 -11.68
CA ALA A 152 -7.27 23.48 -11.37
C ALA A 152 -7.18 24.98 -11.00
N ASP A 153 -8.12 25.81 -11.45
CA ASP A 153 -8.22 27.24 -11.11
C ASP A 153 -9.01 27.52 -9.81
N GLY A 154 -9.43 26.47 -9.09
CA GLY A 154 -10.15 26.57 -7.82
C GLY A 154 -11.67 26.70 -7.92
N LYS A 155 -12.24 26.83 -9.13
CA LYS A 155 -13.69 26.88 -9.31
C LYS A 155 -14.35 25.52 -9.08
N PRO A 156 -15.65 25.45 -8.77
CA PRO A 156 -16.38 24.18 -8.72
C PRO A 156 -16.21 23.39 -10.02
N PHE A 157 -16.05 22.07 -9.91
CA PHE A 157 -15.87 21.20 -11.07
C PHE A 157 -17.04 21.29 -12.05
N ASN A 158 -16.72 21.51 -13.32
CA ASN A 158 -17.63 21.37 -14.45
C ASN A 158 -16.94 20.55 -15.54
N LYS A 159 -17.58 19.45 -15.95
CA LYS A 159 -17.06 18.52 -16.95
C LYS A 159 -16.80 19.16 -18.32
N ASP A 160 -17.53 20.22 -18.67
CA ASP A 160 -17.48 20.84 -19.99
C ASP A 160 -16.37 21.91 -20.08
N SER A 161 -15.84 22.36 -18.94
CA SER A 161 -14.83 23.41 -18.88
C SER A 161 -13.56 23.03 -18.11
N CYS A 162 -13.51 21.85 -17.50
CA CYS A 162 -12.40 21.46 -16.63
C CYS A 162 -11.79 20.13 -17.07
N GLU A 163 -10.65 20.22 -17.77
CA GLU A 163 -9.81 19.09 -18.17
C GLU A 163 -9.16 18.39 -16.97
N HIS A 164 -8.92 19.13 -15.88
CA HIS A 164 -8.33 18.63 -14.65
C HIS A 164 -9.13 19.05 -13.42
N TRP A 165 -9.18 18.17 -12.42
CA TRP A 165 -9.87 18.42 -11.17
C TRP A 165 -9.12 17.82 -9.97
N SER A 166 -9.40 18.35 -8.79
CA SER A 166 -8.91 17.83 -7.51
C SER A 166 -10.02 17.85 -6.46
N TRP A 167 -9.81 17.09 -5.37
CA TRP A 167 -10.70 17.14 -4.22
C TRP A 167 -10.37 18.35 -3.35
N ASN A 168 -11.34 19.23 -3.15
CA ASN A 168 -11.36 20.22 -2.08
C ASN A 168 -12.15 19.67 -0.91
N GLY A 169 -11.45 19.03 0.02
CA GLY A 169 -12.04 18.38 1.20
C GLY A 169 -11.06 18.37 2.37
N THR A 170 -11.42 17.66 3.43
CA THR A 170 -10.58 17.54 4.62
C THR A 170 -9.77 16.26 4.55
N THR A 171 -8.45 16.40 4.55
CA THR A 171 -7.54 15.25 4.66
C THR A 171 -7.44 14.81 6.12
N ALA A 172 -7.65 13.53 6.36
CA ALA A 172 -7.62 12.91 7.68
C ALA A 172 -6.73 11.66 7.69
N LEU A 173 -6.20 11.33 8.87
CA LEU A 173 -5.49 10.09 9.15
C LEU A 173 -6.45 9.11 9.84
N ILE A 174 -6.58 7.90 9.31
CA ILE A 174 -7.44 6.85 9.87
C ILE A 174 -6.64 5.63 10.33
N ASP A 175 -7.19 4.89 11.29
CA ASP A 175 -6.70 3.57 11.68
C ASP A 175 -7.26 2.45 10.78
N THR A 176 -6.85 1.21 11.07
CA THR A 176 -7.29 -0.01 10.34
C THR A 176 -8.79 -0.32 10.42
N ASN A 177 -9.55 0.37 11.27
CA ASN A 177 -11.00 0.26 11.40
C ASN A 177 -11.73 1.48 10.81
N GLY A 178 -11.02 2.44 10.22
CA GLY A 178 -11.60 3.66 9.66
C GLY A 178 -11.87 4.76 10.68
N VAL A 179 -11.34 4.65 11.90
CA VAL A 179 -11.50 5.71 12.92
C VAL A 179 -10.56 6.87 12.58
N ILE A 180 -11.11 8.08 12.46
CA ILE A 180 -10.32 9.31 12.25
C ILE A 180 -9.50 9.60 13.51
N LEU A 181 -8.18 9.46 13.38
CA LEU A 181 -7.18 9.70 14.42
C LEU A 181 -6.74 11.16 14.47
N ALA A 182 -6.53 11.76 13.31
CA ALA A 182 -6.17 13.17 13.13
C ALA A 182 -6.88 13.69 11.88
N ASP A 183 -7.15 14.99 11.85
CA ASP A 183 -8.04 15.63 10.89
C ASP A 183 -7.42 16.95 10.43
N SER A 184 -7.88 17.49 9.30
CA SER A 184 -7.33 18.72 8.70
C SER A 184 -5.80 18.67 8.52
N ILE A 185 -5.30 17.55 8.02
CA ILE A 185 -3.87 17.34 7.74
C ILE A 185 -3.49 18.12 6.48
N ASP A 186 -2.44 18.93 6.62
CA ASP A 186 -1.72 19.50 5.48
C ASP A 186 -0.97 18.38 4.77
N VAL A 187 -1.44 18.00 3.58
CA VAL A 187 -0.90 16.87 2.81
C VAL A 187 0.57 17.09 2.41
N THR A 188 1.01 18.34 2.24
CA THR A 188 2.43 18.63 1.93
C THR A 188 3.37 18.23 3.07
N LYS A 189 2.86 18.17 4.30
CA LYS A 189 3.62 17.72 5.47
C LYS A 189 3.71 16.19 5.57
N THR A 190 2.98 15.44 4.74
CA THR A 190 3.06 13.98 4.74
C THR A 190 4.11 13.42 3.79
N GLU A 191 4.80 14.30 3.06
CA GLU A 191 5.95 13.95 2.24
C GLU A 191 7.11 13.42 3.10
N ASN A 192 7.79 12.39 2.60
CA ASN A 192 8.99 11.80 3.21
C ASN A 192 8.82 11.28 4.65
N LEU A 193 7.59 11.00 5.11
CA LEU A 193 7.38 10.42 6.43
C LEU A 193 7.83 8.96 6.50
N ASN A 194 8.53 8.62 7.58
CA ASN A 194 8.73 7.24 7.99
C ASN A 194 7.51 6.77 8.80
N TRP A 195 6.52 6.21 8.12
CA TRP A 195 5.27 5.73 8.72
C TRP A 195 5.47 4.70 9.85
N TYR A 196 6.60 3.99 9.88
CA TYR A 196 6.92 2.98 10.89
C TYR A 196 7.48 3.55 12.20
N THR A 197 7.70 4.87 12.28
CA THR A 197 8.26 5.54 13.46
C THR A 197 7.23 6.24 14.32
N LEU A 198 5.95 5.92 14.09
CA LEU A 198 4.82 6.53 14.79
C LEU A 198 5.03 6.50 16.32
N LYS A 199 5.00 7.69 16.93
CA LYS A 199 4.97 7.86 18.39
C LYS A 199 3.84 8.81 18.79
N THR A 200 3.15 8.48 19.87
CA THR A 200 2.11 9.34 20.45
C THR A 200 2.66 10.09 21.66
N THR A 201 2.45 11.40 21.71
CA THR A 201 2.94 12.28 22.80
C THR A 201 1.87 13.28 23.20
N THR A 202 2.01 13.91 24.38
CA THR A 202 1.11 14.99 24.83
C THR A 202 1.44 16.35 24.21
N GLN A 203 2.69 16.57 23.83
CA GLN A 203 3.22 17.77 23.17
C GLN A 203 3.87 17.39 21.83
N PRO A 204 3.94 18.29 20.83
CA PRO A 204 4.57 17.95 19.56
C PRO A 204 6.04 17.60 19.76
N ALA A 205 6.53 16.60 19.01
CA ALA A 205 7.95 16.30 18.96
C ALA A 205 8.76 17.47 18.38
N ASP A 206 10.06 17.46 18.68
CA ASP A 206 11.04 18.37 18.07
C ASP A 206 10.93 18.37 16.54
N THR A 207 11.02 19.55 15.94
CA THR A 207 10.84 19.73 14.51
C THR A 207 12.11 19.46 13.71
N ALA A 208 13.27 19.28 14.35
CA ALA A 208 14.53 18.98 13.69
C ALA A 208 14.54 17.59 13.04
N LEU A 209 13.83 16.61 13.62
CA LEU A 209 13.70 15.26 13.05
C LEU A 209 12.26 14.87 12.71
N TYR A 210 11.28 15.42 13.42
CA TYR A 210 9.91 14.93 13.35
C TYR A 210 8.97 15.87 12.58
N THR A 211 7.89 15.26 12.07
CA THR A 211 6.66 15.94 11.70
C THR A 211 5.54 15.44 12.60
N SER A 212 4.76 16.36 13.13
CA SER A 212 3.76 16.09 14.18
C SER A 212 2.37 16.52 13.71
N PHE A 213 1.38 15.64 13.87
CA PHE A 213 -0.03 15.93 13.58
C PHE A 213 -0.84 15.89 14.86
N LYS A 214 -1.68 16.91 15.07
CA LYS A 214 -2.55 16.98 16.24
C LYS A 214 -3.60 15.86 16.18
N ALA A 215 -3.70 15.08 17.24
CA ALA A 215 -4.72 14.04 17.35
C ALA A 215 -6.11 14.66 17.57
N LYS A 216 -7.16 14.01 17.06
CA LYS A 216 -8.57 14.43 17.23
C LYS A 216 -9.04 14.36 18.68
N LYS A 217 -8.47 13.44 19.46
CA LYS A 217 -8.65 13.39 20.92
C LYS A 217 -7.71 14.41 21.57
N ASN A 218 -6.62 13.93 22.16
CA ASN A 218 -5.57 14.74 22.79
C ASN A 218 -4.20 14.22 22.35
N GLY A 219 -3.20 15.10 22.33
CA GLY A 219 -1.83 14.78 21.98
C GLY A 219 -1.52 14.87 20.48
N PHE A 220 -0.42 14.23 20.09
CA PHE A 220 0.16 14.31 18.75
C PHE A 220 0.62 12.95 18.26
N TYR A 221 0.48 12.72 16.95
CA TYR A 221 1.12 11.63 16.22
C TYR A 221 2.38 12.19 15.57
N ASN A 222 3.53 11.61 15.91
CA ASN A 222 4.84 12.09 15.48
C ASN A 222 5.52 11.02 14.63
N PHE A 223 6.11 11.46 13.53
CA PHE A 223 6.80 10.62 12.57
C PHE A 223 8.17 11.22 12.28
N ILE A 224 9.21 10.41 12.20
CA ILE A 224 10.49 10.84 11.64
C ILE A 224 10.25 11.20 10.16
N ASN A 225 10.81 12.32 9.73
CA ASN A 225 10.86 12.69 8.33
C ASN A 225 12.24 12.32 7.76
N TYR A 226 12.27 11.48 6.74
CA TYR A 226 13.52 10.96 6.17
C TYR A 226 14.44 12.05 5.65
N GLU A 227 13.89 13.12 5.06
CA GLU A 227 14.70 14.22 4.55
C GLU A 227 15.35 15.00 5.69
N LYS A 228 14.62 15.24 6.77
CA LYS A 228 15.16 15.88 7.98
C LYS A 228 16.22 15.03 8.65
N GLU A 229 15.95 13.74 8.83
CA GLU A 229 16.89 12.77 9.39
C GLU A 229 18.17 12.69 8.56
N PHE A 230 18.03 12.58 7.24
CA PHE A 230 19.15 12.57 6.30
C PHE A 230 19.96 13.85 6.39
N LYS A 231 19.32 15.03 6.32
CA LYS A 231 20.02 16.32 6.41
C LYS A 231 20.77 16.45 7.74
N ASN A 232 20.15 16.08 8.85
CA ASN A 232 20.79 16.13 10.16
C ASN A 232 22.03 15.22 10.20
N TRP A 233 21.90 13.95 9.78
CA TRP A 233 23.04 13.04 9.69
C TRP A 233 24.13 13.56 8.74
N PHE A 234 23.73 14.03 7.56
CA PHE A 234 24.65 14.48 6.52
C PHE A 234 25.50 15.65 7.00
N TYR A 235 24.90 16.69 7.58
CA TYR A 235 25.65 17.86 8.03
C TYR A 235 26.40 17.60 9.34
N GLN A 236 25.77 16.92 10.30
CA GLN A 236 26.32 16.80 11.65
C GLN A 236 27.30 15.64 11.84
N GLN A 237 27.21 14.60 11.00
CA GLN A 237 28.06 13.40 11.12
C GLN A 237 28.96 13.22 9.91
N PHE A 238 28.39 13.23 8.70
CA PHE A 238 29.15 12.96 7.49
C PHE A 238 30.06 14.14 7.14
N LEU A 239 29.50 15.34 6.96
CA LEU A 239 30.24 16.53 6.52
C LEU A 239 31.22 17.05 7.58
N SER A 240 30.81 17.06 8.86
CA SER A 240 31.71 17.43 9.96
C SER A 240 32.86 16.44 10.16
N GLY A 241 32.63 15.16 9.84
CA GLY A 241 33.60 14.09 9.94
C GLY A 241 34.53 13.96 8.73
N LEU A 242 34.23 14.64 7.63
CA LEU A 242 35.02 14.62 6.39
C LEU A 242 36.33 15.37 6.57
N ASN A 243 37.44 14.62 6.51
CA ASN A 243 38.78 15.16 6.31
C ASN A 243 39.54 14.27 5.32
N GLN A 244 40.66 14.78 4.79
CA GLN A 244 41.39 14.12 3.70
C GLN A 244 41.84 12.68 4.04
N LYS A 245 42.12 12.37 5.32
CA LYS A 245 42.45 11.01 5.78
C LYS A 245 41.25 10.07 5.86
N LYS A 246 40.07 10.59 6.17
CA LYS A 246 38.83 9.80 6.29
C LYS A 246 38.12 9.62 4.96
N MET A 247 38.27 10.57 4.02
CA MET A 247 37.64 10.50 2.69
C MET A 247 38.01 9.23 1.91
N SER A 248 39.28 8.83 1.94
CA SER A 248 39.73 7.63 1.22
C SER A 248 39.03 6.35 1.69
N GLY A 249 38.55 6.29 2.94
CA GLY A 249 37.77 5.16 3.46
C GLY A 249 36.31 5.14 3.02
N TYR A 250 35.79 6.24 2.46
CA TYR A 250 34.43 6.36 1.94
C TYR A 250 34.36 6.38 0.41
N CYS A 251 35.51 6.41 -0.27
CA CYS A 251 35.59 6.34 -1.72
C CYS A 251 35.84 4.90 -2.16
N PHE A 252 35.24 4.51 -3.29
CA PHE A 252 35.68 3.30 -3.97
C PHE A 252 37.13 3.48 -4.44
N GLN A 253 37.94 2.43 -4.31
CA GLN A 253 39.32 2.43 -4.82
C GLN A 253 39.34 2.57 -6.35
N GLU A 254 38.32 2.04 -7.01
CA GLU A 254 38.11 2.10 -8.45
C GLU A 254 36.65 2.42 -8.74
N VAL A 255 36.41 3.31 -9.70
CA VAL A 255 35.07 3.58 -10.24
C VAL A 255 35.06 3.08 -11.67
N THR A 256 34.29 2.03 -11.94
CA THR A 256 34.07 1.56 -13.31
C THR A 256 32.93 2.36 -13.92
N VAL A 257 33.20 3.05 -15.02
CA VAL A 257 32.18 3.71 -15.83
C VAL A 257 32.01 2.88 -17.10
N GLU A 258 30.82 2.32 -17.31
CA GLU A 258 30.49 1.62 -18.54
C GLU A 258 30.36 2.66 -19.67
N GLY A 259 31.33 2.65 -20.60
CA GLY A 259 31.45 3.67 -21.63
C GLY A 259 30.37 3.55 -22.72
N LEU A 260 29.41 4.48 -22.73
CA LEU A 260 28.52 4.75 -23.87
C LEU A 260 29.09 5.81 -24.84
N PHE A 261 30.37 6.15 -24.76
CA PHE A 261 31.01 7.07 -25.71
C PHE A 261 32.13 6.36 -26.48
N LYS A 262 31.76 5.61 -27.52
CA LYS A 262 32.63 5.38 -28.68
C LYS A 262 32.11 6.22 -29.83
N HIS A 263 32.53 7.49 -29.87
CA HIS A 263 32.59 8.23 -31.11
C HIS A 263 34.03 8.16 -31.62
N THR A 264 34.25 7.26 -32.56
CA THR A 264 35.33 7.29 -33.55
C THR A 264 34.74 6.83 -34.87
#